data_AF-A0A6V7KI25-F1
#
_entry.id   AF-A0A6V7KI25-F1
#
_cell.length_a   1.000
_cell.length_b   1.000
_cell.length_c   1.000
_cell.angle_alpha   90.00
_cell.angle_beta   90.00
_cell.angle_gamma   90.00
#
_symmetry.space_group_name_H-M   'P 1'
#
loop_
_entity.id
_entity.type
_entity.pdbx_description
1 polymer ?
#
loop_
_entity_poly.entity_id
_entity_poly.type
_entity_poly.pdbx_seq_one_letter_code
_entity_poly.pdbx_strand_id
1 'polypeptide(L)'
;ACAALFGEAPSSTYEEAIESLEKAEKYIDSPDIENKFFLGQCYIKTKAYKKGVDILKEVHQIPARTEKQEKMKKDAADLVTKYSNYRS
;
A
#
# COMPACT_ATOMS: atom_id res chain seq x y z
N ALA A 1 -12.91 0.58 40.59
CA ALA A 1 -11.67 0.61 39.79
C ALA A 1 -12.07 0.73 38.33
N CYS A 2 -11.79 1.87 37.68
CA CYS A 2 -12.07 2.08 36.27
C CYS A 2 -10.84 1.66 35.46
N ALA A 3 -10.87 0.45 34.91
CA ALA A 3 -9.81 -0.07 34.05
C ALA A 3 -10.45 -0.75 32.83
N ALA A 4 -10.94 0.04 31.87
CA ALA A 4 -11.29 -0.43 30.52
C ALA A 4 -11.63 0.72 29.53
N LEU A 5 -11.00 1.90 29.62
CA LEU A 5 -11.33 3.00 28.69
C LEU A 5 -10.62 2.90 27.34
N PHE A 6 -9.59 2.07 27.25
CA PHE A 6 -8.96 1.69 25.98
C PHE A 6 -8.90 0.16 26.00
N GLY A 7 -9.77 -0.49 25.21
CA GLY A 7 -9.58 -1.89 24.86
C GLY A 7 -8.18 -2.10 24.29
N GLU A 8 -7.71 -3.35 24.29
CA GLU A 8 -6.39 -3.74 23.74
C GLU A 8 -6.03 -2.89 22.51
N ALA A 9 -4.83 -2.30 22.53
CA ALA A 9 -4.37 -1.45 21.43
C ALA A 9 -4.61 -2.19 20.11
N PRO A 10 -5.28 -1.58 19.11
CA PRO A 10 -5.63 -2.28 17.89
C PRO A 10 -4.34 -2.81 17.25
N SER A 11 -4.17 -4.13 17.26
CA SER A 11 -3.11 -4.79 16.51
C SER A 11 -3.54 -4.83 15.06
N SER A 12 -3.67 -3.67 14.42
CA SER A 12 -4.04 -3.61 13.00
C SER A 12 -2.99 -4.37 12.20
N THR A 13 -3.45 -5.42 11.52
CA THR A 13 -2.58 -6.30 10.73
C THR A 13 -2.39 -5.73 9.32
N TYR A 14 -1.31 -6.14 8.64
CA TYR A 14 -1.12 -5.76 7.24
C TYR A 14 -2.20 -6.38 6.35
N GLU A 15 -2.75 -7.52 6.75
CA GLU A 15 -3.85 -8.23 6.10
C GLU A 15 -5.15 -7.42 6.14
N GLU A 16 -5.53 -6.88 7.31
CA GLU A 16 -6.71 -6.01 7.43
C GLU A 16 -6.55 -4.71 6.63
N ALA A 17 -5.32 -4.17 6.59
CA ALA A 17 -5.01 -3.01 5.76
C ALA A 17 -5.18 -3.34 4.28
N ILE A 18 -4.69 -4.49 3.82
CA ILE A 18 -4.89 -4.98 2.45
C ILE A 18 -6.37 -5.06 2.11
N GLU A 19 -7.18 -5.69 2.95
CA GLU A 19 -8.63 -5.82 2.71
C GLU A 19 -9.32 -4.47 2.57
N SER A 20 -8.95 -3.51 3.42
CA SER A 20 -9.54 -2.17 3.43
C SER A 20 -9.14 -1.38 2.19
N LEU A 21 -7.86 -1.42 1.80
CA LEU A 21 -7.32 -0.74 0.62
C LEU A 21 -7.86 -1.37 -0.69
N GLU A 22 -8.00 -2.70 -0.75
CA GLU A 22 -8.63 -3.39 -1.89
C GLU A 22 -10.12 -3.06 -2.02
N LYS A 23 -10.83 -2.90 -0.88
CA LYS A 23 -12.21 -2.41 -0.90
C LYS A 23 -12.25 -0.99 -1.45
N ALA A 24 -11.36 -0.10 -1.01
CA ALA A 24 -11.29 1.26 -1.54
C ALA A 24 -11.07 1.28 -3.06
N GLU A 25 -10.11 0.49 -3.59
CA GLU A 25 -9.88 0.38 -5.05
C GLU A 25 -11.14 -0.01 -5.84
N LYS A 26 -12.06 -0.78 -5.25
CA LYS A 26 -13.29 -1.22 -5.91
C LYS A 26 -14.36 -0.13 -6.02
N TYR A 27 -14.29 0.90 -5.17
CA TYR A 27 -15.32 1.94 -5.09
C TYR A 27 -14.83 3.31 -5.60
N ILE A 28 -13.55 3.46 -5.95
CA ILE A 28 -13.02 4.68 -6.56
C ILE A 28 -13.20 4.64 -8.08
N ASP A 29 -13.66 5.75 -8.66
CA ASP A 29 -13.83 5.91 -10.11
C ASP A 29 -12.51 6.20 -10.84
N SER A 30 -11.47 6.61 -10.09
CA SER A 30 -10.17 6.97 -10.63
C SER A 30 -9.03 6.35 -9.80
N PRO A 31 -7.94 5.90 -10.43
CA PRO A 31 -6.79 5.34 -9.73
C PRO A 31 -6.20 6.31 -8.70
N ASP A 32 -6.04 5.86 -7.45
CA ASP A 32 -5.45 6.64 -6.36
C ASP A 32 -4.00 6.21 -6.10
N ILE A 33 -3.07 7.16 -6.25
CA ILE A 33 -1.63 6.94 -6.01
C ILE A 33 -1.37 6.50 -4.57
N GLU A 34 -1.99 7.16 -3.59
CA GLU A 34 -1.76 6.88 -2.18
C GLU A 34 -2.28 5.49 -1.82
N ASN A 35 -3.50 5.17 -2.25
CA ASN A 35 -4.13 3.88 -1.97
C ASN A 35 -3.30 2.72 -2.56
N LYS A 36 -2.92 2.81 -3.84
CA LYS A 36 -2.06 1.80 -4.48
C LYS A 36 -0.67 1.73 -3.86
N PHE A 37 -0.08 2.87 -3.49
CA PHE A 37 1.23 2.89 -2.85
C PHE A 37 1.22 2.16 -1.50
N PHE A 38 0.22 2.40 -0.66
CA PHE A 38 0.08 1.69 0.61
C PHE A 38 -0.27 0.22 0.40
N LEU A 39 -1.14 -0.11 -0.56
CA LEU A 39 -1.52 -1.48 -0.86
C LEU A 39 -0.31 -2.30 -1.32
N GLY A 40 0.51 -1.74 -2.22
CA GLY A 40 1.76 -2.36 -2.67
C GLY A 40 2.75 -2.62 -1.54
N GLN A 41 2.90 -1.66 -0.62
CA GLN A 41 3.73 -1.83 0.58
C GLN A 41 3.22 -2.93 1.50
N CYS A 42 1.91 -2.98 1.77
CA CYS A 42 1.34 -4.03 2.63
C CYS A 42 1.58 -5.41 2.03
N TYR A 43 1.42 -5.60 0.71
CA TYR A 43 1.75 -6.87 0.06
C TYR A 43 3.23 -7.25 0.18
N ILE A 44 4.15 -6.29 0.12
CA ILE A 44 5.57 -6.56 0.37
C ILE A 44 5.78 -7.01 1.83
N LYS A 45 5.10 -6.37 2.79
CA LYS A 45 5.20 -6.69 4.22
C LYS A 45 4.64 -8.09 4.54
N THR A 46 3.61 -8.52 3.82
CA THR A 46 3.05 -9.88 3.92
C THR A 46 3.76 -10.89 3.01
N LYS A 47 4.92 -10.53 2.43
CA LYS A 47 5.74 -11.36 1.54
C LYS A 47 5.07 -11.76 0.21
N ALA A 48 3.94 -11.15 -0.14
CA ALA A 48 3.32 -11.24 -1.45
C ALA A 48 4.04 -10.34 -2.47
N TYR A 49 5.36 -10.52 -2.63
CA TYR A 49 6.24 -9.61 -3.37
C TYR A 49 5.81 -9.41 -4.81
N LYS A 50 5.35 -10.46 -5.49
CA LYS A 50 4.85 -10.38 -6.87
C LYS A 50 3.71 -9.37 -7.00
N LYS A 51 2.67 -9.51 -6.17
CA LYS A 51 1.50 -8.63 -6.19
C LYS A 51 1.87 -7.21 -5.76
N GLY A 52 2.70 -7.08 -4.72
CA GLY A 52 3.17 -5.77 -4.26
C GLY A 52 3.97 -5.00 -5.32
N VAL A 53 4.91 -5.66 -5.99
CA VAL A 53 5.69 -5.05 -7.08
C VAL A 53 4.81 -4.67 -8.27
N ASP A 54 3.85 -5.51 -8.64
CA ASP A 54 2.97 -5.23 -9.77
C ASP A 54 2.10 -3.99 -9.50
N ILE A 55 1.53 -3.87 -8.29
CA ILE A 55 0.77 -2.67 -7.88
C ILE A 55 1.66 -1.41 -7.84
N LEU A 56 2.87 -1.52 -7.31
CA LEU A 56 3.79 -0.37 -7.27
C LEU A 56 4.25 0.07 -8.67
N LYS A 57 4.23 -0.81 -9.68
CA LYS A 57 4.47 -0.42 -11.07
C LYS A 57 3.29 0.37 -11.65
N GLU A 58 2.05 0.05 -11.26
CA GLU A 58 0.87 0.83 -11.67
C GLU A 58 0.91 2.26 -11.13
N VAL A 59 1.45 2.48 -9.92
CA VAL A 59 1.61 3.81 -9.33
C VAL A 59 2.38 4.76 -10.28
N HIS A 60 3.35 4.26 -11.03
CA HIS A 60 4.11 5.05 -12.00
C HIS A 60 3.28 5.57 -13.18
N GLN A 61 2.24 4.83 -13.55
CA GLN A 61 1.37 5.13 -14.68
C GLN A 61 0.34 6.23 -14.35
N ILE A 62 0.12 6.51 -13.06
CA ILE A 62 -0.84 7.52 -12.62
C ILE A 62 -0.16 8.91 -12.65
N PRO A 63 -0.79 9.93 -13.25
CA PRO A 63 -0.26 11.29 -13.23
C PRO A 63 -0.32 11.86 -11.81
N ALA A 64 0.81 12.30 -11.27
CA ALA A 64 0.81 12.99 -9.99
C ALA A 64 0.29 14.43 -10.16
N ARG A 65 -0.38 14.91 -9.12
CA ARG A 65 -0.94 16.26 -9.03
C ARG A 65 -0.31 17.07 -7.91
N THR A 66 0.47 16.42 -7.04
CA THR A 66 1.11 17.04 -5.88
C THR A 66 2.55 16.56 -5.74
N GLU A 67 3.39 17.37 -5.09
CA GLU A 67 4.78 16.98 -4.76
C GLU A 67 4.83 15.71 -3.90
N LYS A 68 3.86 15.55 -2.99
CA LYS A 68 3.70 14.34 -2.18
C LYS A 68 3.55 13.10 -3.05
N GLN A 69 2.70 13.16 -4.08
CA GLN A 69 2.49 12.05 -5.01
C GLN A 69 3.73 11.77 -5.86
N GLU A 70 4.46 12.80 -6.31
CA GLU A 70 5.73 12.60 -7.01
C GLU A 70 6.76 11.89 -6.14
N LYS A 71 6.85 12.27 -4.86
CA LYS A 71 7.71 11.55 -3.90
C LYS A 71 7.28 10.09 -3.73
N MET A 72 5.98 9.82 -3.60
CA MET A 72 5.47 8.45 -3.50
C MET A 72 5.79 7.62 -4.74
N LYS A 73 5.72 8.21 -5.94
CA LYS A 73 6.13 7.52 -7.18
C LYS A 73 7.62 7.18 -7.13
N LYS A 74 8.48 8.10 -6.71
CA LYS A 74 9.91 7.84 -6.55
C LYS A 74 10.17 6.70 -5.54
N ASP A 75 9.55 6.77 -4.37
CA ASP A 75 9.66 5.73 -3.33
C ASP A 75 9.14 4.37 -3.86
N ALA A 76 8.07 4.37 -4.68
CA ALA A 76 7.57 3.16 -5.33
C ALA A 76 8.57 2.55 -6.31
N ALA A 77 9.31 3.36 -7.09
CA ALA A 77 10.37 2.87 -7.97
C ALA A 77 11.51 2.19 -7.19
N ASP A 78 11.91 2.79 -6.07
CA ASP A 78 12.95 2.23 -5.21
C ASP A 78 12.52 0.88 -4.63
N LEU A 79 11.25 0.77 -4.19
CA LEU A 79 10.65 -0.47 -3.73
C LEU A 79 10.57 -1.53 -4.84
N VAL A 80 10.14 -1.15 -6.04
CA VAL A 80 10.10 -2.06 -7.20
C VAL A 80 11.50 -2.60 -7.48
N THR A 81 12.52 -1.74 -7.51
CA THR A 81 13.91 -2.15 -7.75
C THR A 81 14.41 -3.10 -6.68
N LYS A 82 14.13 -2.79 -5.41
CA LYS A 82 14.55 -3.60 -4.26
C LYS A 82 13.87 -4.97 -4.21
N TYR A 83 12.58 -5.04 -4.53
CA TYR A 83 11.77 -6.25 -4.34
C TYR A 83 11.54 -7.07 -5.62
N SER A 84 11.95 -6.58 -6.79
CA SER A 84 11.82 -7.32 -8.07
C SER A 84 12.53 -8.67 -8.05
N ASN A 85 13.63 -8.82 -7.30
CA ASN A 85 14.37 -10.07 -7.18
C ASN A 85 13.65 -11.13 -6.32
N TYR A 86 12.65 -10.74 -5.53
CA TYR A 86 11.88 -11.64 -4.66
C TYR A 86 10.53 -12.06 -5.29
N ARG A 87 10.31 -11.71 -6.56
CA ARG A 87 9.06 -11.98 -7.31
C ARG A 87 8.96 -13.43 -7.83
N SER A 88 10.07 -14.18 -7.81
CA SER A 88 10.20 -15.56 -8.32
C SER A 88 9.32 -16.55 -7.58
#